data_AF-A0A935HHX8-F1
#
_entry.id   AF-A0A935HHX8-F1
#
_cell.length_a   1.000
_cell.length_b   1.000
_cell.length_c   1.000
_cell.angle_alpha   90.00
_cell.angle_beta   90.00
_cell.angle_gamma   90.00
#
_symmetry.space_group_name_H-M   'P 1'
#
loop_
_entity.id
_entity.type
_entity.pdbx_description
1 polymer ?
#
loop_
_entity_poly.entity_id
_entity_poly.type
_entity_poly.pdbx_seq_one_letter_code
_entity_poly.pdbx_strand_id
1 'polypeptide(L)'
;MKKNTLVYIVGITLVLISACTKKEVALTPSSIKELGFNYSLEGSNSYDGRIRNYHQRFGTYILYNFNKNDAYWNVIQWDSTYRLIKSEPEYVDKQLDLIDSTFFRYYADSTLKKYLPTKFLLCSSILMYNNAPQPDGYLTGFYNTNYVYENFIVNWGNSRILNMKGVKDSVALFRGNINYGFLRLLDLLIKT
;
A
#
# COMPACT_ATOMS: atom_id res chain seq x y z
N MET A 1 -40.77 19.14 54.36
CA MET A 1 -40.78 19.07 52.88
C MET A 1 -41.99 18.26 52.45
N LYS A 2 -42.83 18.83 51.58
CA LYS A 2 -44.22 18.39 51.35
C LYS A 2 -44.24 17.03 50.65
N LYS A 3 -45.11 16.11 51.11
CA LYS A 3 -45.35 14.75 50.58
C LYS A 3 -45.39 14.70 49.04
N ASN A 4 -45.88 15.77 48.41
CA ASN A 4 -45.95 15.92 46.95
C ASN A 4 -44.57 16.01 46.28
N THR A 5 -43.57 16.69 46.89
CA THR A 5 -42.20 16.79 46.36
C THR A 5 -41.50 15.43 46.32
N LEU A 6 -41.76 14.56 47.31
CA LEU A 6 -41.20 13.20 47.35
C LEU A 6 -41.80 12.33 46.24
N VAL A 7 -43.10 12.48 45.93
CA VAL A 7 -43.79 11.76 44.85
C VAL A 7 -43.22 12.15 43.48
N TYR A 8 -42.92 13.43 43.26
CA TYR A 8 -42.29 13.88 42.00
C TYR A 8 -40.88 13.33 41.83
N ILE A 9 -40.06 13.30 42.89
CA ILE A 9 -38.69 12.76 42.83
C ILE A 9 -38.69 11.25 42.53
N VAL A 10 -39.57 10.49 43.19
CA VAL A 10 -39.71 9.04 42.95
C VAL A 10 -40.21 8.75 41.53
N GLY A 11 -41.19 9.53 41.05
CA GLY A 11 -41.69 9.41 39.67
C GLY A 11 -40.61 9.68 38.61
N ILE A 12 -39.80 10.72 38.79
CA ILE A 12 -38.70 11.06 37.87
C ILE A 12 -37.62 9.96 37.89
N THR A 13 -37.33 9.40 39.07
CA THR A 13 -36.31 8.35 39.21
C THR A 13 -36.75 7.06 38.52
N LEU A 14 -38.04 6.68 38.60
CA LEU A 14 -38.58 5.51 37.88
C LEU A 14 -38.49 5.67 36.35
N VAL A 15 -38.75 6.87 35.83
CA VAL A 15 -38.65 7.15 34.38
C VAL A 15 -37.20 7.05 33.90
N LEU A 16 -36.24 7.56 34.67
CA LEU A 16 -34.81 7.50 34.33
C LEU A 16 -34.24 6.08 34.32
N ILE A 17 -34.70 5.19 35.22
CA ILE A 17 -34.24 3.78 35.26
C ILE A 17 -34.75 3.00 34.04
N SER A 18 -35.93 3.33 33.52
CA SER A 18 -36.50 2.69 32.31
C SER A 18 -35.83 3.09 31.00
N ALA A 19 -35.07 4.20 30.98
CA ALA A 19 -34.34 4.65 29.80
C ALA A 19 -33.02 3.88 29.57
N CYS A 20 -32.54 3.12 30.56
CA CYS A 20 -31.24 2.44 30.54
C CYS A 20 -31.31 0.96 30.13
N THR A 21 -32.44 0.48 29.59
CA THR A 21 -32.62 -0.93 29.21
C THR A 21 -32.61 -1.18 27.71
N LYS A 22 -32.14 -0.23 26.90
CA LYS A 22 -31.87 -0.51 25.48
C LYS A 22 -30.64 -1.40 25.40
N LYS A 23 -30.87 -2.71 25.32
CA LYS A 23 -29.84 -3.66 24.92
C LYS A 23 -29.56 -3.38 23.44
N GLU A 24 -28.44 -2.73 23.17
CA GLU A 24 -27.98 -2.58 21.80
C GLU A 24 -27.76 -3.97 21.19
N VAL A 25 -28.16 -4.15 19.93
CA VAL A 25 -27.91 -5.40 19.21
C VAL A 25 -26.40 -5.61 19.17
N ALA A 26 -25.94 -6.82 19.48
CA ALA A 26 -24.53 -7.17 19.41
C ALA A 26 -24.00 -6.80 18.02
N LEU A 27 -22.99 -5.92 17.97
CA LEU A 27 -22.38 -5.49 16.73
C LEU A 27 -21.78 -6.72 16.04
N THR A 28 -22.43 -7.17 14.97
CA THR A 28 -21.87 -8.19 14.09
C THR A 28 -20.95 -7.50 13.09
N PRO A 29 -19.74 -8.03 12.81
CA PRO A 29 -18.89 -7.52 11.75
C PRO A 29 -19.68 -7.40 10.45
N SER A 30 -19.48 -6.30 9.73
CA SER A 30 -20.14 -6.13 8.43
C SER A 30 -19.69 -7.24 7.47
N SER A 31 -20.61 -7.76 6.67
CA SER A 31 -20.28 -8.71 5.59
C SER A 31 -19.55 -8.05 4.41
N ILE A 32 -19.39 -6.72 4.45
CA ILE A 32 -18.61 -5.98 3.47
C ILE A 32 -17.15 -6.23 3.83
N LYS A 33 -16.40 -6.85 2.91
CA LYS A 33 -14.94 -6.93 3.00
C LYS A 33 -14.43 -5.52 3.27
N GLU A 34 -13.64 -5.34 4.33
CA GLU A 34 -13.19 -4.01 4.71
C GLU A 34 -12.63 -3.26 3.49
N LEU A 35 -12.89 -1.94 3.43
CA LEU A 35 -12.27 -1.02 2.48
C LEU A 35 -10.78 -0.89 2.84
N GLY A 36 -10.05 -1.98 2.66
CA GLY A 36 -8.61 -2.09 2.79
C GLY A 36 -8.06 -2.68 1.50
N PHE A 37 -6.80 -2.38 1.20
CA PHE A 37 -6.10 -3.02 0.09
C PHE A 37 -6.28 -4.53 0.23
N ASN A 38 -6.71 -5.20 -0.85
CA ASN A 38 -6.92 -6.64 -0.83
C ASN A 38 -5.58 -7.31 -0.55
N TYR A 39 -5.34 -7.53 0.74
CA TYR A 39 -4.27 -8.32 1.26
C TYR A 39 -4.34 -9.66 0.54
N SER A 40 -3.36 -9.93 -0.31
CA SER A 40 -3.02 -11.31 -0.65
C SER A 40 -2.28 -11.96 0.53
N LEU A 41 -2.62 -11.60 1.78
CA LEU A 41 -2.03 -12.19 3.00
C LEU A 41 -2.67 -13.53 3.36
N GLU A 42 -3.76 -13.90 2.70
CA GLU A 42 -4.45 -15.18 2.84
C GLU A 42 -3.84 -16.29 1.97
N GLY A 43 -2.78 -15.99 1.20
CA GLY A 43 -2.05 -16.99 0.44
C GLY A 43 -1.08 -17.81 1.29
N SER A 44 -0.88 -19.06 0.88
CA SER A 44 0.15 -19.97 1.40
C SER A 44 1.44 -19.92 0.58
N ASN A 45 1.65 -18.87 -0.23
CA ASN A 45 2.83 -18.77 -1.07
C ASN A 45 4.06 -18.46 -0.22
N SER A 46 5.23 -18.87 -0.69
CA SER A 46 6.53 -18.67 -0.02
C SER A 46 6.83 -17.20 0.29
N TYR A 47 6.42 -16.28 -0.58
CA TYR A 47 6.66 -14.85 -0.45
C TYR A 47 5.68 -14.12 0.49
N ASP A 48 4.54 -14.71 0.85
CA ASP A 48 3.50 -14.02 1.63
C ASP A 48 4.00 -13.66 3.04
N GLY A 49 4.83 -14.52 3.65
CA GLY A 49 5.49 -14.24 4.92
C GLY A 49 6.45 -13.04 4.85
N ARG A 50 7.20 -12.91 3.74
CA ARG A 50 8.12 -11.79 3.52
C ARG A 50 7.36 -10.49 3.32
N ILE A 51 6.30 -10.50 2.53
CA ILE A 51 5.44 -9.33 2.32
C ILE A 51 4.84 -8.84 3.65
N ARG A 52 4.36 -9.75 4.51
CA ARG A 52 3.90 -9.40 5.87
C ARG A 52 4.99 -8.74 6.70
N ASN A 53 6.21 -9.31 6.67
CA ASN A 53 7.33 -8.76 7.41
C ASN A 53 7.69 -7.34 6.94
N TYR A 54 7.74 -7.11 5.63
CA TYR A 54 7.99 -5.77 5.09
C TYR A 54 6.89 -4.77 5.47
N HIS A 55 5.61 -5.17 5.44
CA HIS A 55 4.53 -4.31 5.92
C HIS A 55 4.67 -3.98 7.41
N GLN A 56 5.01 -4.95 8.26
CA GLN A 56 5.24 -4.70 9.69
C GLN A 56 6.41 -3.74 9.95
N ARG A 57 7.49 -3.86 9.17
CA ARG A 57 8.70 -3.02 9.32
C ARG A 57 8.50 -1.63 8.76
N PHE A 58 7.92 -1.52 7.56
CA PHE A 58 7.90 -0.29 6.78
C PHE A 58 6.51 0.36 6.69
N GLY A 59 5.43 -0.31 7.08
CA GLY A 59 4.07 0.21 6.94
C GLY A 59 3.58 0.31 5.47
N THR A 60 4.34 -0.23 4.52
CA THR A 60 3.99 -0.22 3.09
C THR A 60 3.28 -1.51 2.69
N TYR A 61 2.28 -1.37 1.82
CA TYR A 61 1.51 -2.47 1.25
C TYR A 61 2.18 -2.92 -0.05
N ILE A 62 2.96 -4.00 0.03
CA ILE A 62 3.55 -4.62 -1.16
C ILE A 62 2.51 -5.51 -1.85
N LEU A 63 2.13 -5.16 -3.07
CA LEU A 63 1.05 -5.80 -3.83
C LEU A 63 1.59 -6.43 -5.12
N TYR A 64 1.58 -7.76 -5.21
CA TYR A 64 1.87 -8.47 -6.46
C TYR A 64 0.61 -8.80 -7.27
N ASN A 65 -0.55 -8.89 -6.61
CA ASN A 65 -1.84 -9.14 -7.25
C ASN A 65 -2.83 -7.99 -6.96
N PHE A 66 -2.69 -6.89 -7.67
CA PHE A 66 -3.52 -5.68 -7.54
C PHE A 66 -4.60 -5.57 -8.63
N ASN A 67 -5.70 -4.87 -8.38
CA ASN A 67 -6.70 -4.53 -9.41
C ASN A 67 -6.44 -3.12 -10.00
N LYS A 68 -7.27 -2.68 -10.95
CA LYS A 68 -7.11 -1.37 -11.60
C LYS A 68 -7.29 -0.20 -10.62
N ASN A 69 -8.20 -0.31 -9.66
CA ASN A 69 -8.41 0.73 -8.65
C ASN A 69 -7.19 0.83 -7.72
N ASP A 70 -6.61 -0.30 -7.32
CA ASP A 70 -5.39 -0.31 -6.52
C ASP A 70 -4.23 0.40 -7.27
N ALA A 71 -4.13 0.16 -8.58
CA ALA A 71 -3.05 0.64 -9.44
C ALA A 71 -3.16 2.10 -9.89
N TYR A 72 -4.36 2.57 -10.23
CA TYR A 72 -4.53 3.84 -10.97
C TYR A 72 -5.32 4.89 -10.22
N TRP A 73 -6.07 4.51 -9.18
CA TRP A 73 -6.86 5.46 -8.43
C TRP A 73 -5.98 6.28 -7.48
N ASN A 74 -6.02 7.60 -7.62
CA ASN A 74 -5.67 8.55 -6.58
C ASN A 74 -6.90 9.43 -6.26
N VAL A 75 -6.84 10.24 -5.19
CA VAL A 75 -7.99 11.06 -4.74
C VAL A 75 -8.55 12.01 -5.79
N ILE A 76 -7.72 12.46 -6.72
CA ILE A 76 -8.02 13.58 -7.62
C ILE A 76 -8.22 13.10 -9.07
N GLN A 77 -7.60 11.99 -9.46
CA GLN A 77 -7.56 11.51 -10.83
C GLN A 77 -7.27 10.01 -10.94
N TRP A 78 -7.56 9.49 -12.13
CA TRP A 78 -7.14 8.17 -12.59
C TRP A 78 -5.83 8.31 -13.39
N ASP A 79 -4.69 7.89 -12.83
CA ASP A 79 -3.40 7.97 -13.51
C ASP A 79 -3.14 6.73 -14.36
N SER A 80 -3.48 6.78 -15.64
CA SER A 80 -3.22 5.71 -16.61
C SER A 80 -2.00 5.95 -17.50
N THR A 81 -1.05 6.80 -17.06
CA THR A 81 0.16 7.14 -17.83
C THR A 81 0.96 5.89 -18.22
N TYR A 82 0.99 4.91 -17.32
CA TYR A 82 1.60 3.62 -17.56
C TYR A 82 0.56 2.51 -17.48
N ARG A 83 0.63 1.55 -18.39
CA ARG A 83 -0.08 0.28 -18.27
C ARG A 83 0.77 -0.67 -17.45
N LEU A 84 0.25 -1.05 -16.28
CA LEU A 84 0.91 -1.97 -15.36
C LEU A 84 0.46 -3.41 -15.62
N ILE A 85 1.43 -4.31 -15.72
CA ILE A 85 1.21 -5.75 -15.76
C ILE A 85 1.72 -6.32 -14.45
N LYS A 86 0.84 -6.98 -13.69
CA LYS A 86 1.15 -7.58 -12.39
C LYS A 86 2.32 -8.55 -12.47
N SER A 87 3.06 -8.72 -11.38
CA SER A 87 4.10 -9.74 -11.31
C SER A 87 3.52 -11.13 -11.52
N GLU A 88 4.28 -11.96 -12.24
CA GLU A 88 4.04 -13.39 -12.38
C GLU A 88 4.38 -14.07 -11.04
N PRO A 89 3.46 -14.87 -10.44
CA PRO A 89 3.66 -15.48 -9.12
C PRO A 89 4.97 -16.25 -8.97
N GLU A 90 5.42 -16.95 -10.02
CA GLU A 90 6.64 -17.76 -10.03
C GLU A 90 7.94 -16.94 -9.89
N TYR A 91 7.89 -15.62 -10.13
CA TYR A 91 9.05 -14.72 -10.03
C TYR A 91 8.97 -13.73 -8.87
N VAL A 92 7.88 -13.72 -8.09
CA VAL A 92 7.70 -12.76 -6.98
C VAL A 92 8.84 -12.86 -5.96
N ASP A 93 9.23 -14.08 -5.55
CA ASP A 93 10.34 -14.25 -4.60
C ASP A 93 11.66 -13.68 -5.14
N LYS A 94 11.96 -13.91 -6.42
CA LYS A 94 13.16 -13.37 -7.05
C LYS A 94 13.12 -11.86 -7.16
N GLN A 95 11.94 -11.29 -7.44
CA GLN A 95 11.75 -9.86 -7.48
C GLN A 95 11.95 -9.24 -6.09
N LEU A 96 11.43 -9.88 -5.04
CA LEU A 96 11.68 -9.46 -3.65
C LEU A 96 13.17 -9.56 -3.28
N ASP A 97 13.88 -10.60 -3.72
CA ASP A 97 15.33 -10.74 -3.51
C ASP A 97 16.11 -9.61 -4.21
N LEU A 98 15.71 -9.27 -5.44
CA LEU A 98 16.30 -8.17 -6.19
C LEU A 98 16.06 -6.84 -5.47
N ILE A 99 14.83 -6.55 -5.03
CA ILE A 99 14.48 -5.33 -4.30
C ILE A 99 15.25 -5.25 -2.97
N ASP A 100 15.31 -6.34 -2.21
CA ASP A 100 16.00 -6.35 -0.92
C ASP A 100 17.50 -6.09 -1.09
N SER A 101 18.13 -6.80 -2.03
CA SER A 101 19.58 -6.72 -2.28
C SER A 101 20.04 -5.41 -2.92
N THR A 102 19.15 -4.70 -3.62
CA THR A 102 19.48 -3.48 -4.35
C THR A 102 18.89 -2.21 -3.74
N PHE A 103 17.85 -2.32 -2.90
CA PHE A 103 17.11 -1.17 -2.39
C PHE A 103 16.92 -1.25 -0.87
N PHE A 104 16.03 -2.10 -0.35
CA PHE A 104 15.62 -2.03 1.05
C PHE A 104 16.77 -2.14 2.05
N ARG A 105 17.75 -3.01 1.82
CA ARG A 105 18.87 -3.19 2.77
C ARG A 105 19.78 -1.96 2.93
N TYR A 106 19.71 -0.99 2.02
CA TYR A 106 20.57 0.20 2.06
C TYR A 106 19.98 1.35 2.87
N TYR A 107 18.73 1.23 3.31
CA TYR A 107 18.06 2.26 4.10
C TYR A 107 17.66 1.69 5.46
N ALA A 108 17.76 2.52 6.49
CA ALA A 108 17.22 2.15 7.79
C ALA A 108 15.71 1.95 7.72
N ASP A 109 15.18 1.00 8.50
CA ASP A 109 13.74 0.74 8.59
C ASP A 109 12.95 2.01 8.92
N SER A 110 13.50 2.91 9.75
CA SER A 110 12.89 4.21 10.06
C SER A 110 12.76 5.13 8.84
N THR A 111 13.76 5.15 7.96
CA THR A 111 13.73 5.90 6.72
C THR A 111 12.69 5.30 5.77
N LEU A 112 12.72 3.99 5.57
CA LEU A 112 11.74 3.30 4.72
C LEU A 112 10.32 3.50 5.24
N LYS A 113 10.11 3.40 6.56
CA LYS A 113 8.80 3.61 7.18
C LYS A 113 8.28 5.04 7.03
N LYS A 114 9.16 6.03 7.06
CA LYS A 114 8.77 7.43 6.95
C LYS A 114 8.45 7.85 5.52
N TYR A 115 9.13 7.25 4.55
CA TYR A 115 9.17 7.79 3.20
C TYR A 115 8.75 6.84 2.09
N LEU A 116 8.62 5.53 2.33
CA LEU A 116 8.00 4.66 1.32
C LEU A 116 6.52 5.04 1.17
N PRO A 117 5.99 5.05 -0.06
CA PRO A 117 4.57 5.25 -0.26
C PRO A 117 3.76 4.11 0.36
N THR A 118 2.49 4.40 0.66
CA THR A 118 1.56 3.43 1.22
C THR A 118 1.46 2.18 0.35
N LYS A 119 1.52 2.31 -0.98
CA LYS A 119 1.44 1.19 -1.92
C LYS A 119 2.75 0.97 -2.65
N PHE A 120 3.19 -0.28 -2.70
CA PHE A 120 4.36 -0.73 -3.45
C PHE A 120 3.95 -1.85 -4.41
N LEU A 121 3.84 -1.55 -5.71
CA LEU A 121 3.29 -2.47 -6.71
C LEU A 121 4.39 -3.27 -7.40
N LEU A 122 4.27 -4.60 -7.36
CA LEU A 122 5.17 -5.51 -8.03
C LEU A 122 4.63 -5.86 -9.42
N CYS A 123 5.37 -5.48 -10.46
CA CYS A 123 4.98 -5.61 -11.85
C CYS A 123 5.93 -6.52 -12.63
N SER A 124 5.37 -7.34 -13.53
CA SER A 124 6.09 -8.01 -14.62
C SER A 124 6.56 -6.99 -15.65
N SER A 125 5.75 -5.97 -15.94
CA SER A 125 6.05 -4.98 -16.97
C SER A 125 5.37 -3.66 -16.68
N ILE A 126 6.05 -2.57 -17.02
CA ILE A 126 5.55 -1.20 -16.94
C ILE A 126 5.63 -0.62 -18.36
N LEU A 127 4.48 -0.46 -19.01
CA LEU A 127 4.41 -0.03 -20.41
C LEU A 127 3.95 1.43 -20.49
N MET A 128 4.78 2.32 -21.01
CA MET A 128 4.36 3.68 -21.33
C MET A 128 3.61 3.69 -22.66
N TYR A 129 2.57 4.52 -22.79
CA TYR A 129 1.71 4.56 -23.99
C TYR A 129 2.46 4.89 -25.29
N ASN A 130 3.64 5.51 -25.22
CA ASN A 130 4.42 5.98 -26.37
C ASN A 130 5.66 5.12 -26.72
N ASN A 131 5.69 3.83 -26.36
CA ASN A 131 6.83 2.92 -26.61
C ASN A 131 8.18 3.38 -26.01
N ALA A 132 8.14 4.21 -24.97
CA ALA A 132 9.34 4.58 -24.22
C ALA A 132 9.92 3.36 -23.47
N PRO A 133 11.21 3.40 -23.08
CA PRO A 133 11.84 2.34 -22.30
C PRO A 133 11.02 2.03 -21.05
N GLN A 134 10.86 0.75 -20.72
CA GLN A 134 10.17 0.36 -19.49
C GLN A 134 11.02 0.84 -18.30
N PRO A 135 10.47 1.65 -17.37
CA PRO A 135 11.21 2.01 -16.17
C PRO A 135 11.38 0.76 -15.29
N ASP A 136 12.51 0.70 -14.58
CA ASP A 136 12.76 -0.34 -13.56
C ASP A 136 11.94 -0.09 -12.29
N GLY A 137 11.70 1.19 -11.98
CA GLY A 137 10.80 1.64 -10.94
C GLY A 137 10.32 3.06 -11.22
N TYR A 138 9.08 3.36 -10.83
CA TYR A 138 8.44 4.64 -11.10
C TYR A 138 7.43 5.01 -9.99
N LEU A 139 7.33 6.31 -9.69
CA LEU A 139 6.38 6.87 -8.73
C LEU A 139 5.21 7.50 -9.49
N THR A 140 3.96 7.11 -9.18
CA THR A 140 2.78 7.76 -9.78
C THR A 140 2.57 9.16 -9.18
N GLY A 141 2.75 10.22 -9.97
CA GLY A 141 2.48 11.59 -9.53
C GLY A 141 3.29 12.66 -10.26
N PHE A 142 2.97 12.95 -11.53
CA PHE A 142 3.66 14.02 -12.28
C PHE A 142 3.19 15.45 -11.95
N TYR A 143 2.19 15.63 -11.08
CA TYR A 143 1.56 16.94 -10.84
C TYR A 143 1.66 17.39 -9.37
N ASN A 144 2.79 18.01 -9.07
CA ASN A 144 3.13 19.05 -8.09
C ASN A 144 2.36 19.34 -6.78
N THR A 145 1.20 18.79 -6.40
CA THR A 145 0.52 19.32 -5.19
C THR A 145 -0.28 18.40 -4.28
N ASN A 146 -0.46 17.10 -4.51
CA ASN A 146 -1.33 16.32 -3.60
C ASN A 146 -0.88 14.85 -3.41
N TYR A 147 0.05 14.67 -2.48
CA TYR A 147 0.75 13.44 -2.05
C TYR A 147 -0.12 12.32 -1.45
N VAL A 148 -1.44 12.38 -1.58
CA VAL A 148 -2.32 11.60 -0.68
C VAL A 148 -2.30 10.10 -1.03
N TYR A 149 -1.98 9.69 -2.27
CA TYR A 149 -1.96 8.27 -2.67
C TYR A 149 -0.96 7.97 -3.80
N GLU A 150 0.34 8.13 -3.52
CA GLU A 150 1.37 7.71 -4.47
C GLU A 150 1.61 6.19 -4.39
N ASN A 151 1.82 5.56 -5.55
CA ASN A 151 2.26 4.19 -5.67
C ASN A 151 3.73 4.19 -6.05
N PHE A 152 4.54 3.40 -5.34
CA PHE A 152 5.88 3.04 -5.82
C PHE A 152 5.78 1.76 -6.66
N ILE A 153 6.05 1.83 -7.95
CA ILE A 153 5.86 0.71 -8.88
C ILE A 153 7.24 0.17 -9.25
N VAL A 154 7.40 -1.15 -9.24
CA VAL A 154 8.68 -1.80 -9.56
C VAL A 154 8.48 -2.91 -10.59
N ASN A 155 9.35 -2.94 -11.59
CA ASN A 155 9.36 -3.89 -12.69
C ASN A 155 10.13 -5.19 -12.32
N TRP A 156 10.37 -6.08 -13.28
CA TRP A 156 11.15 -7.33 -13.14
C TRP A 156 10.46 -8.52 -12.46
N GLY A 157 9.14 -8.45 -12.28
CA GLY A 157 8.32 -9.57 -11.82
C GLY A 157 8.01 -10.62 -12.89
N ASN A 158 8.99 -10.99 -13.73
CA ASN A 158 8.85 -11.97 -14.80
C ASN A 158 10.16 -12.71 -15.12
N SER A 159 10.09 -13.64 -16.07
CA SER A 159 11.22 -14.49 -16.49
C SER A 159 12.49 -13.75 -16.91
N ARG A 160 12.42 -12.46 -17.29
CA ARG A 160 13.62 -11.65 -17.60
C ARG A 160 14.56 -11.53 -16.40
N ILE A 161 14.04 -11.61 -15.18
CA ILE A 161 14.84 -11.52 -13.94
C ILE A 161 15.93 -12.59 -13.86
N LEU A 162 15.72 -13.75 -14.51
CA LEU A 162 16.70 -14.83 -14.54
C LEU A 162 17.97 -14.45 -15.32
N ASN A 163 17.90 -13.43 -16.18
CA ASN A 163 18.95 -13.07 -17.12
C ASN A 163 19.33 -11.57 -17.05
N MET A 164 19.39 -10.98 -15.84
CA MET A 164 19.80 -9.58 -15.60
C MET A 164 21.31 -9.33 -15.76
N LYS A 165 21.86 -9.58 -16.95
CA LYS A 165 23.30 -9.47 -17.25
C LYS A 165 23.62 -8.61 -18.49
N GLY A 166 22.63 -7.94 -19.06
CA GLY A 166 22.77 -7.13 -20.27
C GLY A 166 23.23 -5.70 -20.00
N VAL A 167 23.76 -5.04 -21.04
CA VAL A 167 24.16 -3.62 -20.99
C VAL A 167 22.98 -2.68 -20.73
N LYS A 168 21.77 -3.08 -21.12
CA LYS A 168 20.52 -2.33 -20.86
C LYS A 168 19.71 -2.89 -19.69
N ASP A 169 20.07 -4.08 -19.23
CA ASP A 169 19.27 -4.95 -18.35
C ASP A 169 20.22 -5.61 -17.34
N SER A 170 20.61 -4.89 -16.28
CA SER A 170 21.53 -5.39 -15.25
C SER A 170 21.07 -5.04 -13.84
N VAL A 171 21.50 -5.85 -12.86
CA VAL A 171 21.27 -5.58 -11.44
C VAL A 171 21.83 -4.20 -11.02
N ALA A 172 22.94 -3.77 -11.62
CA ALA A 172 23.53 -2.45 -11.35
C ALA A 172 22.65 -1.30 -11.85
N LEU A 173 22.08 -1.42 -13.06
CA LEU A 173 21.15 -0.44 -13.60
C LEU A 173 19.86 -0.40 -12.78
N PHE A 174 19.28 -1.56 -12.47
CA PHE A 174 18.09 -1.66 -11.63
C PHE A 174 18.32 -0.97 -10.29
N ARG A 175 19.46 -1.26 -9.63
CA ARG A 175 19.86 -0.60 -8.39
C ARG A 175 19.91 0.91 -8.55
N GLY A 176 20.57 1.42 -9.58
CA GLY A 176 20.63 2.87 -9.85
C GLY A 176 19.24 3.49 -9.99
N ASN A 177 18.39 2.88 -10.80
CA ASN A 177 17.06 3.38 -11.14
C ASN A 177 16.10 3.37 -9.96
N ILE A 178 16.02 2.27 -9.19
CA ILE A 178 15.11 2.16 -8.05
C ILE A 178 15.49 3.12 -6.92
N ASN A 179 16.79 3.26 -6.62
CA ASN A 179 17.27 4.18 -5.59
C ASN A 179 17.09 5.63 -6.04
N TYR A 180 17.34 5.95 -7.32
CA TYR A 180 17.08 7.29 -7.85
C TYR A 180 15.58 7.66 -7.73
N GLY A 181 14.67 6.74 -8.06
CA GLY A 181 13.23 6.93 -7.89
C GLY A 181 12.85 7.24 -6.44
N PHE A 182 13.41 6.49 -5.47
CA PHE A 182 13.17 6.74 -4.05
C PHE A 182 13.77 8.05 -3.55
N LEU A 183 15.00 8.39 -3.94
CA LEU A 183 15.63 9.65 -3.55
C LEU A 183 14.89 10.87 -4.13
N ARG A 184 14.34 10.75 -5.35
CA ARG A 184 13.47 11.78 -5.93
C ARG A 184 12.20 11.98 -5.10
N LEU A 185 11.59 10.90 -4.62
CA LEU A 185 10.46 10.98 -3.70
C LEU A 185 10.82 11.73 -2.41
N LEU A 186 11.98 11.43 -1.81
CA LEU A 186 12.46 12.15 -0.63
C LEU A 186 12.60 13.66 -0.87
N ASP A 187 13.19 14.05 -2.00
CA ASP A 187 13.37 15.47 -2.36
C ASP A 187 12.02 16.19 -2.51
N LEU A 188 10.99 15.53 -3.06
CA LEU A 188 9.65 16.09 -3.17
C LEU A 188 8.98 16.27 -1.80
N LEU A 189 9.08 15.27 -0.92
CA LEU A 189 8.46 15.29 0.41
C LEU A 189 9.12 16.29 1.38
N ILE A 190 10.39 16.63 1.19
CA ILE A 190 11.09 17.64 2.02
C ILE A 190 10.67 19.07 1.64
N LYS A 191 10.18 19.28 0.41
CA LYS A 191 9.84 20.60 -0.12
C LYS A 191 8.40 21.05 0.19
N THR A 192 7.62 20.21 0.87
CA THR A 192 6.24 20.48 1.30
C THR A 192 6.11 20.55 2.81
#